data_AF-A0A1F9HM84-F1
#
_entry.id   AF-A0A1F9HM84-F1
#
_cell.length_a   1.000
_cell.length_b   1.000
_cell.length_c   1.000
_cell.angle_alpha   90.00
_cell.angle_beta   90.00
_cell.angle_gamma   90.00
#
_symmetry.space_group_name_H-M   'P 1'
#
loop_
_entity.id
_entity.type
_entity.pdbx_description
1 polymer ?
#
loop_
_entity_poly.entity_id
_entity_poly.type
_entity_poly.pdbx_seq_one_letter_code
_entity_poly.pdbx_strand_id
1 'polypeptide(L)'
;MKKLFKVFLTVILSALISHTAMADFKKTKIAVLDFQTQGEKFETDDMGKIVAEWLITDLVKEGRFDVIERRLLEKILQEQKLGVSGVIDSESIAKLGKVLGAKIVVTGSVMKLRQFIEVNARLINVENASIIAAEKVKSESAMKLERLVTEMAEKIISDFPLEGYVVERAENNAVTIDLGRLAGARGGKRFIVFKEGKAIKHPKTGEILDIERIEVGEIEIRSVKEKTATGVILREAAGQKIEYGNMVRSLTEATTISEPYWPEEKTGTPAAPATSPQSAGQFNTGEEYYLFTTIHTAKNLSTWENRTDIPAIHAGEKVVLTKLDRHYAKFTWQGREYTFIYHLAKTPNAIMLSKFLTRDDPNPAISGIPDDIKTAVAQGEAKVG
;
A
#
# COMPACT_ATOMS: atom_id res chain seq x y z
N MET A 1 -32.75 -44.74 40.02
CA MET A 1 -32.52 -43.31 40.34
C MET A 1 -31.05 -42.87 40.26
N LYS A 2 -30.06 -43.62 40.81
CA LYS A 2 -28.63 -43.22 40.78
C LYS A 2 -27.97 -43.19 39.38
N LYS A 3 -28.46 -43.95 38.39
CA LYS A 3 -27.92 -43.95 37.01
C LYS A 3 -28.43 -42.76 36.17
N LEU A 4 -29.67 -42.30 36.38
CA LEU A 4 -30.20 -41.11 35.69
C LEU A 4 -29.55 -39.80 36.21
N PHE A 5 -29.20 -39.74 37.50
CA PHE A 5 -28.51 -38.58 38.08
C PHE A 5 -27.08 -38.41 37.54
N LYS A 6 -26.38 -39.50 37.23
CA LYS A 6 -25.03 -39.45 36.64
C LYS A 6 -25.03 -38.93 35.21
N VAL A 7 -26.02 -39.30 34.40
CA VAL A 7 -26.14 -38.82 33.00
C VAL A 7 -26.46 -37.32 32.97
N PHE A 8 -27.33 -36.85 33.87
CA PHE A 8 -27.67 -35.43 33.98
C PHE A 8 -26.49 -34.57 34.45
N LEU A 9 -25.63 -35.11 35.33
CA LEU A 9 -24.42 -34.42 35.80
C LEU A 9 -23.34 -34.30 34.72
N THR A 10 -23.21 -35.27 33.81
CA THR A 10 -22.28 -35.19 32.66
C THR A 10 -22.71 -34.18 31.59
N VAL A 11 -24.02 -34.00 31.34
CA VAL A 11 -24.51 -33.05 30.32
C VAL A 11 -24.40 -31.60 30.79
N ILE A 12 -24.54 -31.35 32.10
CA ILE A 12 -24.35 -30.00 32.68
C ILE A 12 -22.86 -29.64 32.76
N LEU A 13 -21.96 -30.62 32.94
CA LEU A 13 -20.51 -30.36 32.97
C LEU A 13 -19.90 -30.14 31.57
N SER A 14 -20.51 -30.68 30.50
CA SER A 14 -20.09 -30.37 29.12
C SER A 14 -20.64 -29.03 28.59
N ALA A 15 -21.64 -28.43 29.25
CA ALA A 15 -22.25 -27.17 28.84
C ALA A 15 -21.57 -25.92 29.43
N LEU A 16 -20.54 -26.09 30.27
CA LEU A 16 -19.84 -24.99 30.97
C LEU A 16 -18.45 -24.68 30.41
N ILE A 17 -18.06 -25.28 29.30
CA ILE A 17 -16.85 -24.90 28.55
C ILE A 17 -17.25 -24.23 27.24
N SER A 18 -18.19 -23.28 27.30
CA SER A 18 -18.14 -22.14 26.39
C SER A 18 -16.97 -21.28 26.87
N HIS A 19 -15.74 -21.73 26.60
CA HIS A 19 -14.63 -20.78 26.51
C HIS A 19 -15.04 -19.82 25.40
N THR A 20 -15.56 -18.66 25.77
CA THR A 20 -15.39 -17.46 24.95
C THR A 20 -13.88 -17.32 24.79
N ALA A 21 -13.34 -17.94 23.74
CA ALA A 21 -12.08 -17.51 23.18
C ALA A 21 -12.34 -16.07 22.75
N MET A 22 -12.12 -15.12 23.67
CA MET A 22 -11.96 -13.74 23.30
C MET A 22 -10.74 -13.77 22.40
N ALA A 23 -10.97 -13.68 21.08
CA ALA A 23 -9.90 -13.54 20.12
C ALA A 23 -9.12 -12.30 20.55
N ASP A 24 -7.95 -12.52 21.14
CA ASP A 24 -7.08 -11.44 21.55
C ASP A 24 -6.52 -10.87 20.25
N PHE A 25 -6.92 -9.64 19.92
CA PHE A 25 -6.44 -8.95 18.72
C PHE A 25 -4.92 -8.83 18.84
N LYS A 26 -4.19 -9.70 18.13
CA LYS A 26 -2.74 -9.75 18.20
C LYS A 26 -2.16 -8.57 17.44
N LYS A 27 -1.80 -7.52 18.17
CA LYS A 27 -1.17 -6.31 17.63
C LYS A 27 0.07 -6.67 16.80
N THR A 28 0.25 -5.96 15.69
CA THR A 28 1.46 -6.11 14.88
C THR A 28 2.64 -5.56 15.66
N LYS A 29 3.68 -6.39 15.84
CA LYS A 29 4.91 -5.98 16.54
C LYS A 29 5.78 -5.14 15.62
N ILE A 30 6.09 -3.91 16.01
CA ILE A 30 6.82 -2.93 15.21
C ILE A 30 8.06 -2.45 15.96
N ALA A 31 9.19 -2.35 15.26
CA ALA A 31 10.37 -1.63 15.74
C ALA A 31 10.50 -0.28 15.02
N VAL A 32 10.88 0.77 15.74
CA VAL A 32 11.18 2.08 15.15
C VAL A 32 12.65 2.39 15.40
N LEU A 33 13.41 2.53 14.31
CA LEU A 33 14.83 2.89 14.39
C LEU A 33 14.99 4.41 14.51
N ASP A 34 16.17 4.82 14.99
CA ASP A 34 16.57 6.22 14.96
C ASP A 34 16.56 6.76 13.53
N PHE A 35 15.96 7.94 13.36
CA PHE A 35 15.94 8.59 12.06
C PHE A 35 17.31 9.23 11.78
N GLN A 36 17.75 9.17 10.53
CA GLN A 36 18.99 9.81 10.12
C GLN A 36 18.79 11.32 9.92
N THR A 37 19.65 12.15 10.52
CA THR A 37 19.64 13.59 10.26
C THR A 37 20.36 13.89 8.95
N GLN A 38 19.77 14.74 8.11
CA GLN A 38 20.31 15.10 6.79
C GLN A 38 20.16 16.61 6.54
N GLY A 39 21.03 17.16 5.69
CA GLY A 39 21.01 18.57 5.31
C GLY A 39 21.69 19.48 6.32
N GLU A 40 21.11 20.65 6.57
CA GLU A 40 21.65 21.64 7.50
C GLU A 40 21.64 21.14 8.95
N LYS A 41 22.58 21.63 9.76
CA LYS A 41 22.67 21.23 11.17
C LYS A 41 21.39 21.62 11.94
N PHE A 42 20.87 20.68 12.70
CA PHE A 42 19.81 20.91 13.67
C PHE A 42 20.37 21.55 14.94
N GLU A 43 19.50 22.06 15.82
CA GLU A 43 19.91 22.62 17.11
C GLU A 43 20.51 21.55 18.04
N THR A 44 20.14 20.29 17.82
CA THR A 44 20.67 19.13 18.53
C THR A 44 21.02 18.02 17.53
N ASP A 45 22.11 17.31 17.80
CA ASP A 45 22.52 16.14 17.02
C ASP A 45 21.58 14.94 17.26
N ASP A 46 20.76 14.99 18.31
CA ASP A 46 19.79 13.94 18.67
C ASP A 46 18.43 14.10 17.96
N MET A 47 18.30 14.98 16.97
CA MET A 47 16.99 15.27 16.35
C MET A 47 16.30 14.01 15.80
N GLY A 48 17.07 13.11 15.18
CA GLY A 48 16.56 11.84 14.67
C GLY A 48 16.02 10.89 15.75
N LYS A 49 16.64 10.93 16.94
CA LYS A 49 16.22 10.18 18.12
C LYS A 49 14.91 10.72 18.69
N ILE A 50 14.80 12.04 18.76
CA ILE A 50 13.61 12.74 19.22
C ILE A 50 12.41 12.43 18.32
N VAL A 51 12.60 12.47 16.99
CA VAL A 51 11.55 12.09 16.04
C VAL A 51 11.11 10.63 16.21
N ALA A 52 12.06 9.71 16.41
CA ALA A 52 11.74 8.31 16.67
C ALA A 52 10.91 8.13 17.96
N GLU A 53 11.26 8.84 19.04
CA GLU A 53 10.52 8.79 20.32
C GLU A 53 9.10 9.34 20.21
N TRP A 54 8.92 10.46 19.52
CA TRP A 54 7.59 11.01 19.25
C TRP A 54 6.74 10.06 18.41
N LEU A 55 7.34 9.46 17.38
CA LEU A 55 6.65 8.48 16.53
C LEU A 55 6.26 7.23 17.33
N ILE A 56 7.15 6.68 18.16
CA ILE A 56 6.84 5.56 19.06
C ILE A 56 5.67 5.93 19.96
N THR A 57 5.72 7.12 20.58
CA THR A 57 4.67 7.60 21.48
C THR A 57 3.31 7.65 20.78
N ASP A 58 3.23 8.20 19.57
CA ASP A 58 1.98 8.32 18.83
C ASP A 58 1.48 6.94 18.32
N LEU A 59 2.38 6.05 17.88
CA LEU A 59 2.03 4.67 17.51
C LEU A 59 1.49 3.85 18.70
N VAL A 60 2.02 4.07 19.90
CA VAL A 60 1.56 3.42 21.15
C VAL A 60 0.20 3.97 21.58
N LYS A 61 0.01 5.30 21.54
CA LYS A 61 -1.27 5.95 21.91
C LYS A 61 -2.44 5.43 21.08
N GLU A 62 -2.20 5.15 19.79
CA GLU A 62 -3.22 4.63 18.89
C GLU A 62 -3.59 3.17 19.19
N GLY A 63 -2.82 2.47 20.04
CA GLY A 63 -3.19 1.18 20.60
C GLY A 63 -3.12 0.01 19.61
N ARG A 64 -2.80 0.27 18.35
CA ARG A 64 -2.81 -0.71 17.25
C ARG A 64 -1.56 -1.60 17.18
N PHE A 65 -0.43 -1.10 17.63
CA PHE A 65 0.87 -1.77 17.50
C PHE A 65 1.42 -2.22 18.86
N ASP A 66 2.18 -3.31 18.83
CA ASP A 66 3.08 -3.71 19.91
C ASP A 66 4.47 -3.13 19.59
N VAL A 67 4.76 -1.95 20.10
CA VAL A 67 5.97 -1.20 19.73
C VAL A 67 7.14 -1.64 20.61
N ILE A 68 8.24 -2.04 19.98
CA ILE A 68 9.45 -2.44 20.70
C ILE A 68 10.12 -1.21 21.30
N GLU A 69 10.42 -1.28 22.60
CA GLU A 69 11.10 -0.21 23.31
C GLU A 69 12.51 0.08 22.76
N ARG A 70 12.83 1.37 22.62
CA ARG A 70 14.12 1.84 22.11
C ARG A 70 15.32 1.27 22.84
N ARG A 71 15.29 1.18 24.17
CA ARG A 71 16.44 0.65 24.96
C ARG A 71 16.78 -0.79 24.58
N LEU A 72 15.77 -1.59 24.27
CA LEU A 72 15.97 -2.96 23.80
C LEU A 72 16.61 -2.96 22.41
N LEU A 73 16.19 -2.05 21.52
CA LEU A 73 16.81 -1.87 20.20
C LEU A 73 18.30 -1.52 20.33
N GLU A 74 18.64 -0.54 21.17
CA GLU A 74 20.01 -0.08 21.38
C GLU A 74 20.91 -1.21 21.91
N LYS A 75 20.42 -1.98 22.89
CA LYS A 75 21.15 -3.14 23.42
C LYS A 75 21.44 -4.18 22.35
N ILE A 76 20.44 -4.54 21.55
CA ILE A 76 20.60 -5.54 20.48
C ILE A 76 21.51 -5.03 19.37
N LEU A 77 21.42 -3.76 19.00
CA LEU A 77 22.31 -3.14 18.01
C LEU A 77 23.77 -3.18 18.45
N GLN A 78 24.05 -2.88 19.73
CA GLN A 78 25.39 -2.97 20.31
C GLN A 78 25.92 -4.41 20.34
N GLU A 79 25.09 -5.37 20.75
CA GLU A 79 25.45 -6.80 20.79
C GLU A 79 25.77 -7.36 19.41
N GLN A 80 24.98 -7.00 18.40
CA GLN A 80 25.15 -7.48 17.02
C GLN A 80 26.28 -6.75 16.27
N LYS A 81 26.92 -5.73 16.88
CA LYS A 81 27.90 -4.83 16.23
C LYS A 81 27.38 -4.26 14.90
N LEU A 82 26.06 -4.15 14.76
CA LEU A 82 25.44 -3.59 13.57
C LEU A 82 25.68 -2.09 13.61
N GLY A 83 26.47 -1.60 12.66
CA GLY A 83 26.77 -0.17 12.57
C GLY A 83 25.49 0.62 12.32
N VAL A 84 25.26 1.65 13.14
CA VAL A 84 24.26 2.71 12.89
C VAL A 84 24.72 3.63 11.74
N SER A 85 25.72 3.21 10.95
CA SER A 85 26.27 4.00 9.86
C SER A 85 25.23 4.13 8.75
N GLY A 86 24.93 5.38 8.41
CA GLY A 86 23.90 5.77 7.46
C GLY A 86 23.91 4.94 6.18
N VAL A 87 22.71 4.59 5.74
CA VAL A 87 22.40 3.60 4.68
C VAL A 87 22.55 2.14 5.13
N ILE A 88 21.72 1.73 6.10
CA ILE A 88 21.44 0.31 6.32
C ILE A 88 20.50 -0.14 5.19
N ASP A 89 20.91 -1.15 4.43
CA ASP A 89 20.09 -1.76 3.39
C ASP A 89 18.90 -2.54 4.01
N SER A 90 17.85 -2.77 3.22
CA SER A 90 16.63 -3.41 3.74
C SER A 90 16.85 -4.82 4.29
N GLU A 91 17.84 -5.57 3.79
CA GLU A 91 18.14 -6.92 4.26
C GLU A 91 18.75 -6.91 5.67
N SER A 92 19.67 -5.99 5.91
CA SER A 92 20.25 -5.77 7.23
C SER A 92 19.18 -5.34 8.25
N ILE A 93 18.24 -4.48 7.85
CA ILE A 93 17.11 -4.08 8.68
C ILE A 93 16.15 -5.25 8.96
N ALA A 94 15.85 -6.06 7.95
CA ALA A 94 15.01 -7.25 8.11
C ALA A 94 15.65 -8.25 9.08
N LYS A 95 16.96 -8.51 8.97
CA LYS A 95 17.69 -9.36 9.93
C LYS A 95 17.58 -8.85 11.36
N LEU A 96 17.78 -7.55 11.57
CA LEU A 96 17.59 -6.91 12.87
C LEU A 96 16.15 -7.09 13.38
N GLY A 97 15.16 -6.87 12.52
CA GLY A 97 13.75 -7.09 12.84
C GLY A 97 13.47 -8.54 13.28
N LYS A 98 14.08 -9.54 12.62
CA LYS A 98 13.95 -10.96 12.99
C LYS A 98 14.48 -11.22 14.40
N VAL A 99 15.65 -10.67 14.74
CA VAL A 99 16.24 -10.78 16.09
C VAL A 99 15.32 -10.17 17.15
N LEU A 100 14.69 -9.05 16.83
CA LEU A 100 13.77 -8.34 17.73
C LEU A 100 12.36 -8.97 17.80
N GLY A 101 12.06 -9.94 16.93
CA GLY A 101 10.71 -10.48 16.75
C GLY A 101 9.72 -9.46 16.21
N ALA A 102 10.19 -8.40 15.55
CA ALA A 102 9.36 -7.43 14.87
C ALA A 102 8.81 -8.02 13.56
N LYS A 103 7.58 -7.69 13.20
CA LYS A 103 7.04 -7.97 11.86
C LYS A 103 7.39 -6.86 10.88
N ILE A 104 7.47 -5.63 11.39
CA ILE A 104 7.79 -4.44 10.61
C ILE A 104 8.87 -3.64 11.32
N VAL A 105 9.77 -3.06 10.54
CA VAL A 105 10.70 -2.03 11.01
C VAL A 105 10.41 -0.71 10.32
N VAL A 106 10.25 0.36 11.10
CA VAL A 106 10.18 1.74 10.61
C VAL A 106 11.58 2.34 10.68
N THR A 107 12.03 2.91 9.57
CA THR A 107 13.31 3.62 9.45
C THR A 107 13.11 4.90 8.63
N GLY A 108 14.01 5.87 8.70
CA GLY A 108 13.78 7.12 8.00
C GLY A 108 14.88 8.16 8.11
N SER A 109 14.58 9.35 7.62
CA SER A 109 15.42 10.53 7.76
C SER A 109 14.63 11.77 8.13
N VAL A 110 15.28 12.68 8.86
CA VAL A 110 14.83 14.03 9.13
C VAL A 110 15.78 14.97 8.38
N MET A 111 15.27 15.63 7.35
CA MET A 111 16.05 16.53 6.51
C MET A 111 15.70 17.99 6.84
N LYS A 112 16.72 18.81 7.06
CA LYS A 112 16.57 20.27 7.20
C LYS A 112 17.20 20.99 6.01
N LEU A 113 16.42 21.88 5.40
CA LEU A 113 16.87 22.74 4.32
C LEU A 113 16.27 24.14 4.50
N ARG A 114 17.10 25.09 4.94
CA ARG A 114 16.69 26.45 5.31
C ARG A 114 15.53 26.42 6.30
N GLN A 115 14.37 26.99 5.93
CA GLN A 115 13.16 26.96 6.73
C GLN A 115 12.39 25.63 6.67
N PHE A 116 12.71 24.74 5.73
CA PHE A 116 11.96 23.49 5.56
C PHE A 116 12.54 22.36 6.40
N ILE A 117 11.64 21.62 7.06
CA ILE A 117 11.93 20.30 7.60
C ILE A 117 11.06 19.28 6.90
N GLU A 118 11.68 18.19 6.48
CA GLU A 118 11.02 17.04 5.89
C GLU A 118 11.35 15.80 6.71
N VAL A 119 10.33 15.01 7.04
CA VAL A 119 10.49 13.69 7.65
C VAL A 119 10.08 12.66 6.61
N ASN A 120 10.97 11.72 6.34
CA ASN A 120 10.74 10.57 5.47
C ASN A 120 10.77 9.31 6.31
N ALA A 121 9.76 8.44 6.18
CA ALA A 121 9.71 7.15 6.84
C ALA A 121 9.53 6.04 5.80
N ARG A 122 10.11 4.87 6.08
CA ARG A 122 9.95 3.64 5.30
C ARG A 122 9.58 2.53 6.24
N LEU A 123 8.59 1.75 5.83
CA LEU A 123 8.13 0.58 6.54
C LEU A 123 8.68 -0.64 5.81
N ILE A 124 9.43 -1.47 6.52
CA ILE A 124 10.09 -2.65 5.95
C ILE A 124 9.45 -3.90 6.53
N ASN A 125 8.95 -4.77 5.66
CA ASN A 125 8.50 -6.10 6.04
C ASN A 125 9.72 -6.96 6.39
N VAL A 126 9.75 -7.47 7.61
CA VAL A 126 10.88 -8.23 8.16
C VAL A 126 11.03 -9.61 7.52
N GLU A 127 9.94 -10.20 7.04
CA GLU A 127 9.93 -11.54 6.46
C GLU A 127 10.70 -11.57 5.14
N ASN A 128 10.37 -10.63 4.23
CA ASN A 128 10.87 -10.58 2.85
C ASN A 128 11.72 -9.34 2.53
N ALA A 129 12.07 -8.53 3.53
CA ALA A 129 12.87 -7.30 3.39
C ALA A 129 12.30 -6.24 2.43
N SER A 130 11.04 -6.35 2.03
CA SER A 130 10.43 -5.41 1.09
C SER A 130 9.96 -4.13 1.79
N ILE A 131 9.99 -3.00 1.06
CA ILE A 131 9.44 -1.73 1.54
C ILE A 131 7.93 -1.78 1.27
N ILE A 132 7.12 -1.85 2.32
CA ILE A 132 5.66 -1.92 2.20
C ILE A 132 5.01 -0.55 2.01
N ALA A 133 5.65 0.49 2.54
CA ALA A 133 5.20 1.87 2.42
C ALA A 133 6.38 2.83 2.61
N ALA A 134 6.25 4.02 2.05
CA ALA A 134 7.22 5.09 2.19
C ALA A 134 6.48 6.42 2.30
N GLU A 135 6.48 6.98 3.50
CA GLU A 135 5.72 8.17 3.84
C GLU A 135 6.61 9.40 3.94
N LYS A 136 6.05 10.54 3.56
CA LYS A 136 6.74 11.83 3.59
C LYS A 136 5.82 12.93 4.10
N VAL A 137 6.35 13.73 5.01
CA VAL A 137 5.71 14.95 5.53
C VAL A 137 6.71 16.08 5.50
N LYS A 138 6.24 17.30 5.20
CA LYS A 138 7.10 18.49 5.07
C LYS A 138 6.42 19.69 5.70
N SER A 139 7.20 20.50 6.42
CA SER A 139 6.76 21.79 6.95
C SER A 139 7.77 22.90 6.65
N GLU A 140 7.28 24.13 6.58
CA GLU A 140 8.10 25.34 6.44
C GLU A 140 8.53 25.93 7.80
N SER A 141 8.25 25.23 8.90
CA SER A 141 8.58 25.69 10.24
C SER A 141 9.05 24.55 11.13
N ALA A 142 10.25 24.73 11.70
CA ALA A 142 10.81 23.80 12.68
C ALA A 142 9.95 23.65 13.95
N MET A 143 9.23 24.71 14.34
CA MET A 143 8.32 24.71 15.49
C MET A 143 7.11 23.77 15.29
N LYS A 144 6.89 23.26 14.07
CA LYS A 144 5.81 22.33 13.74
C LYS A 144 6.30 20.88 13.60
N LEU A 145 7.53 20.56 13.98
CA LEU A 145 8.09 19.22 13.81
C LEU A 145 7.30 18.15 14.57
N GLU A 146 6.89 18.40 15.81
CA GLU A 146 6.07 17.44 16.56
C GLU A 146 4.76 17.12 15.82
N ARG A 147 4.07 18.15 15.30
CA ARG A 147 2.85 17.96 14.47
C ARG A 147 3.12 17.18 13.18
N LEU A 148 4.27 17.41 12.55
CA LEU A 148 4.68 16.60 11.38
C LEU A 148 4.84 15.13 11.75
N VAL A 149 5.43 14.84 12.92
CA VAL A 149 5.60 13.45 13.37
C VAL A 149 4.25 12.81 13.67
N THR A 150 3.29 13.54 14.25
CA THR A 150 1.92 13.06 14.41
C THR A 150 1.25 12.76 13.05
N GLU A 151 1.35 13.67 12.07
CA GLU A 151 0.84 13.41 10.70
C GLU A 151 1.52 12.18 10.06
N MET A 152 2.83 12.01 10.28
CA MET A 152 3.56 10.83 9.83
C MET A 152 3.03 9.55 10.47
N ALA A 153 2.77 9.56 11.77
CA ALA A 153 2.19 8.42 12.48
C ALA A 153 0.82 8.05 11.91
N GLU A 154 -0.05 9.02 11.65
CA GLU A 154 -1.37 8.82 11.04
C GLU A 154 -1.29 8.16 9.65
N LYS A 155 -0.34 8.59 8.82
CA LYS A 155 -0.07 7.98 7.50
C LYS A 155 0.41 6.54 7.63
N ILE A 156 1.42 6.32 8.46
CA ILE A 156 1.96 4.98 8.77
C ILE A 156 0.86 4.04 9.26
N ILE A 157 0.00 4.51 10.17
CA ILE A 157 -1.13 3.72 10.66
C ILE A 157 -2.07 3.38 9.51
N SER A 158 -2.37 4.33 8.64
CA SER A 158 -3.31 4.13 7.53
C SER A 158 -2.83 3.10 6.51
N ASP A 159 -1.51 2.96 6.31
CA ASP A 159 -0.92 1.97 5.40
C ASP A 159 -1.16 0.52 5.82
N PHE A 160 -1.39 0.27 7.11
CA PHE A 160 -1.72 -1.07 7.57
C PHE A 160 -3.22 -1.32 7.39
N PRO A 161 -3.64 -2.39 6.69
CA PRO A 161 -5.03 -2.81 6.70
C PRO A 161 -5.41 -3.35 8.09
N LEU A 162 -6.59 -2.98 8.57
CA LEU A 162 -7.18 -3.56 9.77
C LEU A 162 -7.74 -4.94 9.42
N GLU A 163 -7.33 -5.97 10.14
CA GLU A 163 -7.81 -7.35 9.95
C GLU A 163 -8.46 -7.86 11.23
N GLY A 164 -9.61 -8.51 11.11
CA GLY A 164 -10.39 -9.04 12.23
C GLY A 164 -11.47 -9.99 11.75
N TYR A 165 -12.50 -10.20 12.56
CA TYR A 165 -13.59 -11.12 12.28
C TYR A 165 -14.95 -10.50 12.53
N VAL A 166 -15.94 -10.97 11.77
CA VAL A 166 -17.35 -10.78 12.05
C VAL A 166 -17.72 -11.57 13.30
N VAL A 167 -18.17 -10.87 14.33
CA VAL A 167 -18.60 -11.46 15.61
C VAL A 167 -20.10 -11.50 15.77
N GLU A 168 -20.85 -10.81 14.90
CA GLU A 168 -22.31 -10.84 14.91
C GLU A 168 -22.87 -10.36 13.56
N ARG A 169 -23.93 -11.01 13.08
CA ARG A 169 -24.81 -10.47 12.03
C ARG A 169 -26.22 -10.37 12.60
N ALA A 170 -26.75 -9.16 12.65
CA ALA A 170 -28.12 -8.90 13.06
C ALA A 170 -29.08 -9.01 11.86
N GLU A 171 -30.37 -9.18 12.16
CA GLU A 171 -31.43 -9.35 11.15
C GLU A 171 -31.62 -8.12 10.25
N ASN A 172 -31.22 -6.93 10.70
CA ASN A 172 -31.37 -5.65 10.01
C ASN A 172 -30.18 -5.28 9.10
N ASN A 173 -29.44 -6.27 8.58
CA ASN A 173 -28.19 -6.07 7.82
C ASN A 173 -27.08 -5.32 8.57
N ALA A 174 -27.16 -5.24 9.91
CA ALA A 174 -26.05 -4.78 10.71
C ALA A 174 -25.06 -5.92 10.97
N VAL A 175 -23.77 -5.62 10.89
CA VAL A 175 -22.67 -6.56 11.12
C VAL A 175 -21.74 -5.97 12.15
N THR A 176 -21.47 -6.71 13.22
CA THR A 176 -20.49 -6.32 14.24
C THR A 176 -19.19 -7.07 13.99
N ILE A 177 -18.08 -6.35 14.05
CA ILE A 177 -16.72 -6.88 13.95
C ILE A 177 -15.96 -6.68 15.26
N ASP A 178 -14.95 -7.52 15.51
CA ASP A 178 -14.04 -7.44 16.67
C ASP A 178 -12.99 -6.31 16.59
N LEU A 179 -13.23 -5.33 15.71
CA LEU A 179 -12.36 -4.18 15.51
C LEU A 179 -13.04 -2.93 16.04
N GLY A 180 -12.66 -2.49 17.25
CA GLY A 180 -13.12 -1.25 17.86
C GLY A 180 -12.16 -0.07 17.71
N ARG A 181 -12.39 0.97 18.50
CA ARG A 181 -11.55 2.19 18.54
C ARG A 181 -10.09 1.87 18.81
N LEU A 182 -9.83 0.91 19.71
CA LEU A 182 -8.48 0.46 20.09
C LEU A 182 -7.74 -0.26 18.96
N ALA A 183 -8.47 -0.90 18.04
CA ALA A 183 -7.88 -1.51 16.86
C ALA A 183 -7.62 -0.48 15.75
N GLY A 184 -8.26 0.70 15.81
CA GLY A 184 -8.19 1.74 14.78
C GLY A 184 -9.44 1.88 13.92
N ALA A 185 -10.54 1.17 14.26
CA ALA A 185 -11.81 1.35 13.55
C ALA A 185 -12.38 2.76 13.79
N ARG A 186 -12.98 3.34 12.76
CA ARG A 186 -13.62 4.66 12.75
C ARG A 186 -14.88 4.59 11.86
N GLY A 187 -15.87 5.44 12.12
CA GLY A 187 -17.06 5.54 11.27
C GLY A 187 -16.70 5.92 9.83
N GLY A 188 -17.45 5.40 8.86
CA GLY A 188 -17.23 5.59 7.42
C GLY A 188 -16.13 4.69 6.82
N LYS A 189 -15.29 4.03 7.63
CA LYS A 189 -14.32 3.05 7.10
C LYS A 189 -15.06 1.86 6.49
N ARG A 190 -14.55 1.36 5.37
CA ARG A 190 -15.08 0.21 4.65
C ARG A 190 -14.18 -1.01 4.80
N PHE A 191 -14.79 -2.19 4.85
CA PHE A 191 -14.11 -3.46 4.98
C PHE A 191 -14.62 -4.45 3.93
N ILE A 192 -13.70 -5.17 3.30
CA ILE A 192 -14.04 -6.36 2.53
C ILE A 192 -14.14 -7.53 3.52
N VAL A 193 -15.18 -8.34 3.35
CA VAL A 193 -15.44 -9.54 4.13
C VAL A 193 -15.05 -10.76 3.32
N PHE A 194 -14.31 -11.69 3.92
CA PHE A 194 -13.81 -12.91 3.31
C PHE A 194 -14.23 -14.15 4.11
N LYS A 195 -14.36 -15.25 3.39
CA LYS A 195 -14.46 -16.60 3.94
C LYS A 195 -13.21 -17.37 3.59
N GLU A 196 -12.68 -18.11 4.55
CA GLU A 196 -11.58 -19.04 4.32
C GLU A 196 -12.07 -20.22 3.46
N GLY A 197 -11.38 -20.44 2.35
CA GLY A 197 -11.57 -21.51 1.39
C GLY A 197 -10.61 -22.66 1.64
N LYS A 198 -10.03 -23.23 0.59
CA LYS A 198 -9.13 -24.37 0.73
C LYS A 198 -7.75 -23.94 1.25
N ALA A 199 -7.22 -24.72 2.20
CA ALA A 199 -5.83 -24.62 2.59
C ALA A 199 -4.92 -25.14 1.46
N ILE A 200 -4.06 -24.28 0.93
CA ILE A 200 -3.02 -24.61 -0.02
C ILE A 200 -1.85 -25.16 0.80
N LYS A 201 -1.50 -26.43 0.58
CA LYS A 201 -0.47 -27.13 1.35
C LYS A 201 0.73 -27.48 0.49
N HIS A 202 1.92 -27.42 1.07
CA HIS A 202 3.12 -27.92 0.42
C HIS A 202 3.01 -29.45 0.29
N PRO A 203 3.12 -30.02 -0.92
CA PRO A 203 2.77 -31.41 -1.17
C PRO A 203 3.68 -32.41 -0.48
N LYS A 204 4.91 -32.00 -0.09
CA LYS A 204 5.90 -32.89 0.55
C LYS A 204 5.93 -32.76 2.07
N THR A 205 5.69 -31.57 2.62
CA THR A 205 5.81 -31.32 4.06
C THR A 205 4.46 -31.29 4.76
N GLY A 206 3.35 -31.12 4.02
CA GLY A 206 2.02 -30.97 4.58
C GLY A 206 1.77 -29.61 5.26
N GLU A 207 2.78 -28.73 5.23
CA GLU A 207 2.70 -27.37 5.75
C GLU A 207 1.63 -26.57 4.98
N ILE A 208 0.79 -25.84 5.71
CA ILE A 208 -0.17 -24.92 5.11
C ILE A 208 0.61 -23.70 4.64
N LEU A 209 0.69 -23.52 3.32
CA LEU A 209 1.36 -22.40 2.68
C LEU A 209 0.46 -21.17 2.61
N ASP A 210 -0.82 -21.38 2.31
CA ASP A 210 -1.80 -20.30 2.23
C ASP A 210 -3.22 -20.84 2.46
N ILE A 211 -4.17 -19.94 2.71
CA ILE A 211 -5.60 -20.25 2.80
C ILE A 211 -6.30 -19.37 1.78
N GLU A 212 -6.95 -19.99 0.80
CA GLU A 212 -7.76 -19.30 -0.20
C GLU A 212 -8.76 -18.35 0.50
N ARG A 213 -8.84 -17.10 0.05
CA ARG A 213 -9.75 -16.10 0.61
C ARG A 213 -10.85 -15.81 -0.40
N ILE A 214 -12.05 -16.29 -0.13
CA ILE A 214 -13.22 -16.09 -0.99
C ILE A 214 -13.91 -14.81 -0.52
N GLU A 215 -14.03 -13.82 -1.40
CA GLU A 215 -14.74 -12.59 -1.08
C GLU A 215 -16.25 -12.85 -0.90
N VAL A 216 -16.78 -12.42 0.24
CA VAL A 216 -18.19 -12.62 0.63
C VAL A 216 -18.98 -11.34 0.47
N GLY A 217 -18.38 -10.17 0.72
CA GLY A 217 -19.10 -8.90 0.64
C GLY A 217 -18.29 -7.71 1.16
N GLU A 218 -18.98 -6.59 1.35
CA GLU A 218 -18.40 -5.35 1.84
C GLU A 218 -19.29 -4.71 2.91
N ILE A 219 -18.69 -4.16 3.95
CA ILE A 219 -19.40 -3.46 5.04
C ILE A 219 -18.83 -2.04 5.24
N GLU A 220 -19.66 -1.11 5.67
CA GLU A 220 -19.26 0.25 6.09
C GLU A 220 -19.56 0.45 7.58
N ILE A 221 -18.56 0.89 8.35
CA ILE A 221 -18.71 1.10 9.79
C ILE A 221 -19.58 2.33 10.08
N ARG A 222 -20.61 2.16 10.92
CA ARG A 222 -21.51 3.23 11.37
C ARG A 222 -21.26 3.65 12.80
N SER A 223 -20.99 2.69 13.68
CA SER A 223 -20.78 2.92 15.11
C SER A 223 -19.56 2.16 15.61
N VAL A 224 -18.78 2.78 16.50
CA VAL A 224 -17.54 2.20 17.03
C VAL A 224 -17.55 2.25 18.55
N LYS A 225 -17.39 1.08 19.16
CA LYS A 225 -17.13 0.88 20.60
C LYS A 225 -15.62 0.69 20.81
N GLU A 226 -15.19 0.46 22.06
CA GLU A 226 -13.76 0.31 22.36
C GLU A 226 -13.12 -0.89 21.64
N LYS A 227 -13.79 -2.05 21.69
CA LYS A 227 -13.28 -3.33 21.17
C LYS A 227 -14.07 -3.88 19.98
N THR A 228 -15.20 -3.28 19.64
CA THR A 228 -16.03 -3.72 18.51
C THR A 228 -16.50 -2.53 17.69
N ALA A 229 -16.89 -2.76 16.45
CA ALA A 229 -17.58 -1.78 15.62
C ALA A 229 -18.75 -2.44 14.90
N THR A 230 -19.83 -1.69 14.73
CA THR A 230 -21.02 -2.14 14.01
C THR A 230 -21.12 -1.34 12.71
N GLY A 231 -21.17 -2.07 11.61
CA GLY A 231 -21.37 -1.54 10.27
C GLY A 231 -22.66 -2.04 9.64
N VAL A 232 -22.90 -1.55 8.43
CA VAL A 232 -23.98 -1.99 7.54
C VAL A 232 -23.38 -2.69 6.34
N ILE A 233 -24.06 -3.73 5.85
CA ILE A 233 -23.69 -4.42 4.61
C ILE A 233 -23.94 -3.49 3.42
N LEU A 234 -22.91 -3.25 2.60
CA LEU A 234 -23.01 -2.53 1.34
C LEU A 234 -23.35 -3.47 0.19
N ARG A 235 -22.69 -4.64 0.15
CA ARG A 235 -22.94 -5.69 -0.86
C ARG A 235 -22.57 -7.06 -0.32
N GLU A 236 -23.17 -8.08 -0.92
CA GLU A 236 -22.76 -9.48 -0.79
C GLU A 236 -22.47 -10.02 -2.19
N ALA A 237 -21.44 -10.86 -2.32
CA ALA A 237 -21.12 -11.53 -3.56
C ALA A 237 -22.22 -12.55 -3.90
N ALA A 238 -22.41 -12.83 -5.20
CA ALA A 238 -23.46 -13.72 -5.66
C ALA A 238 -23.35 -15.12 -5.01
N GLY A 239 -24.41 -15.54 -4.32
CA GLY A 239 -24.47 -16.83 -3.62
C GLY A 239 -23.62 -16.91 -2.35
N GLN A 240 -23.02 -15.80 -1.89
CA GLN A 240 -22.32 -15.72 -0.62
C GLN A 240 -23.12 -14.91 0.38
N LYS A 241 -22.88 -15.18 1.68
CA LYS A 241 -23.55 -14.51 2.79
C LYS A 241 -22.54 -14.21 3.88
N ILE A 242 -22.51 -12.96 4.34
CA ILE A 242 -21.69 -12.52 5.48
C ILE A 242 -22.19 -13.22 6.74
N GLU A 243 -21.33 -13.95 7.42
CA GLU A 243 -21.68 -14.75 8.59
C GLU A 243 -20.66 -14.59 9.71
N TYR A 244 -21.05 -15.02 10.91
CA TYR A 244 -20.14 -15.12 12.05
C TYR A 244 -18.87 -15.88 11.67
N GLY A 245 -17.72 -15.36 12.10
CA GLY A 245 -16.41 -15.94 11.83
C GLY A 245 -15.85 -15.62 10.44
N ASN A 246 -16.57 -14.90 9.57
CA ASN A 246 -15.95 -14.36 8.36
C ASN A 246 -14.88 -13.34 8.72
N MET A 247 -13.76 -13.36 8.01
CA MET A 247 -12.67 -12.41 8.21
C MET A 247 -13.04 -11.07 7.57
N VAL A 248 -12.61 -9.96 8.18
CA VAL A 248 -12.74 -8.63 7.60
C VAL A 248 -11.37 -8.00 7.41
N ARG A 249 -11.19 -7.27 6.30
CA ARG A 249 -9.99 -6.47 6.03
C ARG A 249 -10.39 -5.08 5.59
N SER A 250 -9.85 -4.04 6.21
CA SER A 250 -10.15 -2.67 5.79
C SER A 250 -9.65 -2.42 4.38
N LEU A 251 -10.44 -1.69 3.59
CA LEU A 251 -9.96 -1.07 2.38
C LEU A 251 -8.94 0.01 2.78
N THR A 252 -7.66 -0.30 2.65
CA THR A 252 -6.62 0.73 2.56
C THR A 252 -6.85 1.44 1.24
N GLU A 253 -6.88 2.79 1.21
CA GLU A 253 -6.78 3.50 -0.06
C GLU A 253 -5.55 2.97 -0.78
N ALA A 254 -5.74 2.32 -1.92
CA ALA A 254 -4.73 1.44 -2.48
C ALA A 254 -3.44 2.22 -2.83
N THR A 255 -2.43 2.15 -1.97
CA THR A 255 -1.05 2.18 -2.42
C THR A 255 -0.85 0.86 -3.17
N THR A 256 -0.85 0.92 -4.50
CA THR A 256 -0.66 -0.22 -5.39
C THR A 256 0.69 -0.87 -5.09
N ILE A 257 0.69 -1.90 -4.24
CA ILE A 257 1.79 -2.87 -4.20
C ILE A 257 1.52 -3.81 -5.38
N SER A 258 2.32 -3.70 -6.43
CA SER A 258 2.31 -4.67 -7.53
C SER A 258 2.57 -6.07 -6.96
N GLU A 259 1.73 -7.03 -7.32
CA GLU A 259 1.91 -8.44 -6.98
C GLU A 259 3.32 -8.94 -7.36
N PRO A 260 3.91 -9.87 -6.61
CA PRO A 260 5.16 -10.53 -7.01
C PRO A 260 4.90 -11.36 -8.27
N TYR A 261 5.45 -10.91 -9.40
CA TYR A 261 5.45 -11.65 -10.65
C TYR A 261 6.30 -12.92 -10.51
N TRP A 262 5.66 -14.10 -10.52
CA TRP A 262 6.34 -15.40 -10.64
C TRP A 262 6.09 -15.94 -12.06
N PRO A 263 7.09 -16.00 -12.95
CA PRO A 263 6.88 -16.55 -14.28
C PRO A 263 6.77 -18.08 -14.19
N GLU A 264 5.69 -18.64 -14.73
CA GLU A 264 5.58 -20.09 -14.95
C GLU A 264 6.63 -20.57 -15.96
N GLU A 265 7.41 -21.58 -15.60
CA GLU A 265 8.31 -22.29 -16.51
C GLU A 265 7.49 -23.05 -17.56
N LYS A 266 7.67 -22.69 -18.84
CA LYS A 266 7.33 -23.56 -19.97
C LYS A 266 8.60 -23.98 -20.72
N THR A 267 8.76 -25.29 -20.81
CA THR A 267 9.80 -26.05 -21.49
C THR A 267 9.70 -25.96 -23.03
N GLY A 268 10.85 -25.71 -23.70
CA GLY A 268 11.18 -26.01 -25.12
C GLY A 268 10.48 -25.16 -26.19
N THR A 269 11.14 -24.40 -27.08
CA THR A 269 12.24 -24.76 -28.03
C THR A 269 12.92 -23.46 -28.55
N PRO A 270 14.02 -23.52 -29.33
CA PRO A 270 15.30 -22.87 -29.06
C PRO A 270 15.38 -21.36 -29.38
N ALA A 271 16.36 -20.72 -28.74
CA ALA A 271 16.69 -19.31 -28.83
C ALA A 271 16.87 -18.78 -30.27
N ALA A 272 16.15 -17.70 -30.58
CA ALA A 272 16.64 -16.65 -31.47
C ALA A 272 17.52 -15.69 -30.64
N PRO A 273 18.58 -15.10 -31.24
CA PRO A 273 19.67 -14.50 -30.48
C PRO A 273 19.18 -13.33 -29.63
N ALA A 274 19.69 -13.26 -28.40
CA ALA A 274 19.53 -12.12 -27.51
C ALA A 274 20.04 -10.85 -28.20
N THR A 275 19.13 -10.06 -28.76
CA THR A 275 19.39 -8.63 -28.92
C THR A 275 19.16 -7.99 -27.57
N SER A 276 20.26 -7.56 -26.95
CA SER A 276 20.29 -6.52 -25.93
C SER A 276 19.19 -5.48 -26.17
N PRO A 277 18.52 -4.94 -25.14
CA PRO A 277 17.47 -3.96 -25.33
C PRO A 277 17.99 -2.82 -26.20
N GLN A 278 17.46 -2.73 -27.43
CA GLN A 278 17.69 -1.59 -28.29
C GLN A 278 17.28 -0.36 -27.49
N SER A 279 18.22 0.59 -27.42
CA SER A 279 18.08 1.91 -26.86
C SER A 279 16.67 2.46 -27.05
N ALA A 280 15.96 2.76 -25.96
CA ALA A 280 14.84 3.68 -26.01
C ALA A 280 15.32 4.93 -26.78
N GLY A 281 14.71 5.19 -27.93
CA GLY A 281 15.13 6.28 -28.81
C GLY A 281 15.19 7.61 -28.06
N GLN A 282 16.19 8.43 -28.37
CA GLN A 282 16.35 9.74 -27.75
C GLN A 282 15.23 10.66 -28.23
N PHE A 283 14.42 11.17 -27.30
CA PHE A 283 13.39 12.18 -27.59
C PHE A 283 14.05 13.55 -27.66
N ASN A 284 13.79 14.27 -28.75
CA ASN A 284 14.39 15.58 -29.01
C ASN A 284 13.30 16.66 -29.00
N THR A 285 13.64 17.82 -28.44
CA THR A 285 12.79 19.00 -28.53
C THR A 285 12.80 19.56 -29.96
N GLY A 286 11.66 20.03 -30.44
CA GLY A 286 11.44 20.54 -31.79
C GLY A 286 10.95 19.50 -32.78
N GLU A 287 10.85 18.22 -32.38
CA GLU A 287 10.35 17.14 -33.23
C GLU A 287 8.86 16.84 -32.98
N GLU A 288 8.19 16.37 -34.03
CA GLU A 288 6.80 15.88 -33.98
C GLU A 288 6.76 14.42 -33.52
N TYR A 289 5.80 14.11 -32.65
CA TYR A 289 5.50 12.77 -32.15
C TYR A 289 4.00 12.53 -32.16
N TYR A 290 3.59 11.27 -32.25
CA TYR A 290 2.20 10.85 -32.11
C TYR A 290 1.91 10.38 -30.69
N LEU A 291 0.70 10.66 -30.21
CA LEU A 291 0.21 10.09 -28.95
C LEU A 291 -0.22 8.64 -29.12
N PHE A 292 0.35 7.76 -28.30
CA PHE A 292 -0.01 6.34 -28.26
C PHE A 292 -1.31 6.07 -27.48
N THR A 293 -1.70 6.96 -26.56
CA THR A 293 -2.91 6.86 -25.75
C THR A 293 -3.65 8.20 -25.69
N THR A 294 -4.98 8.16 -25.58
CA THR A 294 -5.79 9.36 -25.36
C THR A 294 -5.49 9.96 -24.00
N ILE A 295 -5.26 11.27 -23.97
CA ILE A 295 -5.06 12.05 -22.77
C ILE A 295 -6.39 12.71 -22.41
N HIS A 296 -7.13 12.07 -21.50
CA HIS A 296 -8.35 12.63 -20.94
C HIS A 296 -8.03 13.64 -19.83
N THR A 297 -8.85 14.68 -19.71
CA THR A 297 -8.90 15.53 -18.52
C THR A 297 -9.58 14.81 -17.36
N ALA A 298 -8.88 13.86 -16.74
CA ALA A 298 -9.30 13.27 -15.47
C ALA A 298 -8.78 14.14 -14.32
N LYS A 299 -9.68 14.58 -13.43
CA LYS A 299 -9.30 15.10 -12.11
C LYS A 299 -8.74 13.92 -11.30
N ASN A 300 -7.51 14.08 -10.80
CA ASN A 300 -6.82 13.18 -9.86
C ASN A 300 -6.41 11.81 -10.40
N LEU A 301 -5.32 11.79 -11.19
CA LEU A 301 -4.38 10.68 -11.21
C LEU A 301 -3.06 11.17 -10.62
N SER A 302 -2.53 10.45 -9.63
CA SER A 302 -1.35 10.76 -8.79
C SER A 302 0.01 10.80 -9.51
N THR A 303 0.00 10.96 -10.83
CA THR A 303 1.20 11.14 -11.67
C THR A 303 1.20 12.48 -12.41
N TRP A 304 0.20 13.35 -12.18
CA TRP A 304 -0.06 14.52 -13.02
C TRP A 304 -0.49 15.72 -12.17
N GLU A 305 0.26 16.81 -12.20
CA GLU A 305 -0.27 18.12 -11.80
C GLU A 305 -0.77 18.84 -13.07
N ASN A 306 -2.09 18.82 -13.27
CA ASN A 306 -2.74 19.51 -14.38
C ASN A 306 -3.33 20.85 -13.91
N ARG A 307 -3.08 21.92 -14.67
CA ARG A 307 -3.77 23.21 -14.54
C ARG A 307 -4.95 23.21 -15.52
N THR A 308 -6.14 23.35 -14.98
CA THR A 308 -7.44 23.07 -15.61
C THR A 308 -7.89 24.13 -16.62
N ASP A 309 -7.99 23.73 -17.90
CA ASP A 309 -8.88 24.28 -18.97
C ASP A 309 -8.61 23.66 -20.36
N ILE A 310 -8.30 22.36 -20.45
CA ILE A 310 -7.77 21.71 -21.67
C ILE A 310 -8.78 20.72 -22.29
N PRO A 311 -9.01 20.71 -23.62
CA PRO A 311 -9.74 19.64 -24.31
C PRO A 311 -8.91 18.33 -24.35
N ALA A 312 -9.58 17.17 -24.32
CA ALA A 312 -8.89 15.87 -24.40
C ALA A 312 -8.07 15.77 -25.71
N ILE A 313 -6.85 15.25 -25.62
CA ILE A 313 -5.99 15.01 -26.80
C ILE A 313 -6.04 13.52 -27.11
N HIS A 314 -6.61 13.16 -28.26
CA HIS A 314 -6.86 11.77 -28.60
C HIS A 314 -5.60 11.02 -29.04
N ALA A 315 -5.59 9.69 -28.83
CA ALA A 315 -4.55 8.83 -29.42
C ALA A 315 -4.50 9.05 -30.94
N GLY A 316 -3.29 9.04 -31.51
CA GLY A 316 -3.07 9.32 -32.92
C GLY A 316 -2.94 10.81 -33.27
N GLU A 317 -3.16 11.74 -32.32
CA GLU A 317 -2.89 13.16 -32.52
C GLU A 317 -1.38 13.46 -32.49
N LYS A 318 -0.96 14.45 -33.30
CA LYS A 318 0.43 14.91 -33.37
C LYS A 318 0.72 16.00 -32.35
N VAL A 319 1.84 15.89 -31.65
CA VAL A 319 2.34 16.87 -30.71
C VAL A 319 3.80 17.20 -30.97
N VAL A 320 4.23 18.42 -30.69
CA VAL A 320 5.65 18.82 -30.83
C VAL A 320 6.27 18.97 -29.46
N LEU A 321 7.33 18.22 -29.15
CA LEU A 321 8.00 18.34 -27.86
C LEU A 321 8.76 19.67 -27.80
N THR A 322 8.42 20.59 -26.90
CA THR A 322 9.07 21.92 -26.82
C THR A 322 10.13 22.02 -25.73
N LYS A 323 10.02 21.23 -24.66
CA LYS A 323 11.01 21.21 -23.59
C LYS A 323 11.09 19.84 -22.91
N LEU A 324 12.29 19.45 -22.52
CA LEU A 324 12.52 18.25 -21.73
C LEU A 324 13.37 18.59 -20.50
N ASP A 325 12.85 18.32 -19.32
CA ASP A 325 13.50 18.47 -18.01
C ASP A 325 13.48 17.13 -17.28
N ARG A 326 14.21 16.99 -16.16
CA ARG A 326 14.23 15.76 -15.34
C ARG A 326 12.88 15.45 -14.66
N HIS A 327 12.04 16.45 -14.46
CA HIS A 327 10.76 16.28 -13.74
C HIS A 327 9.53 16.68 -14.56
N TYR A 328 9.74 17.20 -15.78
CA TYR A 328 8.63 17.56 -16.65
C TYR A 328 9.04 17.53 -18.13
N ALA A 329 8.03 17.47 -19.00
CA ALA A 329 8.15 17.69 -20.43
C ALA A 329 7.13 18.74 -20.85
N LYS A 330 7.43 19.54 -21.87
CA LYS A 330 6.47 20.45 -22.50
C LYS A 330 6.29 20.07 -23.95
N PHE A 331 5.08 20.23 -24.44
CA PHE A 331 4.75 19.98 -25.84
C PHE A 331 3.68 20.96 -26.32
N THR A 332 3.61 21.18 -27.63
CA THR A 332 2.54 21.95 -28.25
C THR A 332 1.60 21.05 -29.02
N TRP A 333 0.31 21.37 -28.92
CA TRP A 333 -0.77 20.74 -29.69
C TRP A 333 -1.79 21.82 -30.07
N GLN A 334 -2.15 21.89 -31.36
CA GLN A 334 -3.04 22.93 -31.91
C GLN A 334 -2.65 24.38 -31.51
N GLY A 335 -1.35 24.67 -31.47
CA GLY A 335 -0.82 26.00 -31.15
C GLY A 335 -0.87 26.39 -29.66
N ARG A 336 -1.29 25.48 -28.77
CA ARG A 336 -1.24 25.68 -27.30
C ARG A 336 -0.12 24.86 -26.70
N GLU A 337 0.57 25.41 -25.70
CA GLU A 337 1.62 24.71 -24.96
C GLU A 337 1.05 24.01 -23.73
N TYR A 338 1.50 22.78 -23.51
CA TYR A 338 1.11 21.88 -22.44
C TYR A 338 2.34 21.44 -21.66
N THR A 339 2.19 21.24 -20.35
CA THR A 339 3.26 20.78 -19.47
C THR A 339 2.85 19.47 -18.82
N PHE A 340 3.66 18.43 -19.01
CA PHE A 340 3.57 17.16 -18.30
C PHE A 340 4.55 17.16 -17.15
N ILE A 341 4.06 17.20 -15.92
CA ILE A 341 4.89 17.04 -14.71
C ILE A 341 4.82 15.58 -14.29
N TYR A 342 5.96 14.95 -14.02
CA TYR A 342 6.02 13.56 -13.56
C TYR A 342 6.89 13.44 -12.30
N HIS A 343 6.42 12.69 -11.31
CA HIS A 343 7.05 12.57 -9.99
C HIS A 343 8.09 11.45 -9.86
N LEU A 344 8.36 10.70 -10.94
CA LEU A 344 9.28 9.55 -10.94
C LEU A 344 10.73 10.00 -11.13
N ALA A 345 11.38 10.47 -10.06
CA ALA A 345 12.77 10.98 -10.06
C ALA A 345 13.87 9.96 -10.46
N LYS A 346 13.51 8.69 -10.69
CA LYS A 346 14.43 7.57 -10.95
C LYS A 346 14.32 6.95 -12.35
N THR A 347 13.33 7.31 -13.17
CA THR A 347 13.16 6.73 -14.52
C THR A 347 13.70 7.70 -15.57
N PRO A 348 14.61 7.28 -16.47
CA PRO A 348 15.07 8.12 -17.57
C PRO A 348 13.90 8.66 -18.40
N ASN A 349 13.95 9.94 -18.77
CA ASN A 349 12.90 10.63 -19.51
C ASN A 349 12.47 9.89 -20.78
N ALA A 350 13.41 9.25 -21.48
CA ALA A 350 13.12 8.49 -22.70
C ALA A 350 12.21 7.28 -22.44
N ILE A 351 12.39 6.58 -21.32
CA ILE A 351 11.57 5.43 -20.93
C ILE A 351 10.17 5.87 -20.47
N MET A 352 10.07 7.08 -19.90
CA MET A 352 8.76 7.65 -19.54
C MET A 352 8.01 8.14 -20.77
N LEU A 353 8.66 8.89 -21.65
CA LEU A 353 8.04 9.42 -22.87
C LEU A 353 7.64 8.32 -23.85
N SER A 354 8.39 7.22 -23.95
CA SER A 354 8.04 6.09 -24.82
C SER A 354 6.73 5.39 -24.44
N LYS A 355 6.17 5.67 -23.26
CA LYS A 355 4.84 5.17 -22.87
C LYS A 355 3.69 5.94 -23.51
N PHE A 356 3.97 7.12 -24.06
CA PHE A 356 2.95 8.07 -24.52
C PHE A 356 3.23 8.60 -25.92
N LEU A 357 4.50 8.72 -26.31
CA LEU A 357 4.93 9.29 -27.57
C LEU A 357 5.62 8.23 -28.42
N THR A 358 5.26 8.22 -29.69
CA THR A 358 5.89 7.39 -30.72
C THR A 358 6.20 8.23 -31.95
N ARG A 359 7.23 7.84 -32.72
CA ARG A 359 7.54 8.45 -34.03
C ARG A 359 6.65 7.88 -35.13
N ASP A 360 6.21 6.64 -34.98
CA ASP A 360 5.38 5.95 -35.94
C ASP A 360 3.90 6.27 -35.67
N ASP A 361 3.16 6.63 -36.72
CA ASP A 361 1.71 6.87 -36.63
C ASP A 361 1.02 5.58 -36.13
N PRO A 362 0.33 5.60 -34.97
CA PRO A 362 -0.33 4.41 -34.45
C PRO A 362 -1.67 4.10 -35.16
N ASN A 363 -2.21 5.03 -35.96
CA ASN A 363 -3.53 4.89 -36.60
C ASN A 363 -3.65 3.77 -37.66
N PRO A 364 -2.62 3.39 -38.43
CA PRO A 364 -2.69 2.24 -39.34
C PRO A 364 -3.02 0.93 -38.62
N ALA A 365 -2.61 0.76 -37.36
CA ALA A 365 -2.95 -0.40 -36.52
C ALA A 365 -4.41 -0.37 -36.02
N ILE A 366 -5.09 0.77 -36.10
CA ILE A 366 -6.49 0.98 -35.67
C ILE A 366 -7.47 0.81 -36.85
N SER A 367 -6.99 0.94 -38.10
CA SER A 367 -7.84 0.83 -39.30
C SER A 367 -8.43 -0.57 -39.52
N GLY A 368 -7.76 -1.63 -39.05
CA GLY A 368 -8.22 -3.03 -39.13
C GLY A 368 -9.18 -3.46 -38.02
N ILE A 369 -9.50 -2.56 -37.07
CA ILE A 369 -10.38 -2.84 -35.94
C ILE A 369 -11.84 -2.66 -36.39
N PRO A 370 -12.72 -3.65 -36.15
CA PRO A 370 -14.16 -3.52 -36.39
C PRO A 370 -14.78 -2.27 -35.71
N ASP A 371 -15.73 -1.63 -36.37
CA ASP A 371 -16.24 -0.30 -35.94
C ASP A 371 -17.00 -0.35 -34.60
N ASP A 372 -17.55 -1.50 -34.23
CA ASP A 372 -18.15 -1.76 -32.91
C ASP A 372 -17.09 -1.72 -31.79
N ILE A 373 -15.89 -2.27 -32.05
CA ILE A 373 -14.76 -2.21 -31.10
C ILE A 373 -14.19 -0.79 -31.04
N LYS A 374 -14.08 -0.08 -32.17
CA LYS A 374 -13.70 1.35 -32.14
C LYS A 374 -14.67 2.19 -31.31
N THR A 375 -15.96 1.89 -31.42
CA THR A 375 -17.02 2.55 -30.64
C THR A 375 -16.91 2.21 -29.15
N ALA A 376 -16.68 0.95 -28.80
CA ALA A 376 -16.47 0.50 -27.42
C ALA A 376 -15.20 1.11 -26.79
N VAL A 377 -14.10 1.22 -27.54
CA VAL A 377 -12.86 1.88 -27.07
C VAL A 377 -13.09 3.39 -26.90
N ALA A 378 -13.79 4.04 -27.84
CA ALA A 378 -14.13 5.47 -27.73
C ALA A 378 -15.05 5.78 -26.54
N GLN A 379 -15.88 4.81 -26.14
CA GLN A 379 -16.75 4.87 -24.95
C GLN A 379 -16.05 4.39 -23.66
N GLY A 380 -14.81 3.92 -23.74
CA GLY A 380 -14.02 3.46 -22.58
C GLY A 380 -14.35 2.04 -22.10
N GLU A 381 -15.09 1.27 -22.90
CA GLU A 381 -15.60 -0.07 -22.56
C GLU A 381 -14.62 -1.20 -22.92
N ALA A 382 -13.59 -0.91 -23.71
CA ALA A 382 -12.56 -1.88 -24.09
C ALA A 382 -11.13 -1.32 -23.93
N LYS A 383 -10.19 -2.18 -23.52
CA LYS A 383 -8.75 -1.86 -23.45
C LYS A 383 -8.03 -2.50 -24.63
N VAL A 384 -7.20 -1.72 -25.33
CA VAL A 384 -6.30 -2.23 -26.37
C VAL A 384 -5.22 -3.08 -25.68
N GLY A 385 -5.07 -4.32 -26.13
CA GLY A 385 -4.12 -5.30 -25.60
C GLY A 385 -2.70 -5.07 -26.09
#